data_AF-A0A1Y2GD81-F1
#
_entry.id   AF-A0A1Y2GD81-F1
#
_cell.length_a   1.000
_cell.length_b   1.000
_cell.length_c   1.000
_cell.angle_alpha   90.00
_cell.angle_beta   90.00
_cell.angle_gamma   90.00
#
_symmetry.space_group_name_H-M   'P 1'
#
loop_
_entity.id
_entity.type
_entity.pdbx_description
1 polymer ?
#
loop_
_entity_poly.entity_id
_entity_poly.type
_entity_poly.pdbx_seq_one_letter_code
_entity_poly.pdbx_strand_id
1 'polypeptide(L)'
;NVKGRFVCGTERCGNREWESSVIATNLRFSKVGNSYKATLHAQQCNRCEKYAEPIVEVETYVERVVYMLDLWMGVREREKPSETNRRARRPHDRSRCHGCKVGEC
;
A
#
# COMPACT_ATOMS: atom_id res chain seq x y z
N ASN A 1 4.86 5.59 3.84
CA ASN A 1 3.71 4.73 3.53
C ASN A 1 3.15 5.18 2.19
N VAL A 2 2.63 4.26 1.38
CA VAL A 2 1.94 4.64 0.13
C VAL A 2 0.52 5.05 0.50
N LYS A 3 0.12 6.26 0.10
CA LYS A 3 -1.24 6.79 0.29
C LYS A 3 -2.07 6.59 -0.97
N GLY A 4 -3.38 6.72 -0.82
CA GLY A 4 -4.28 6.74 -1.97
C GLY A 4 -5.72 6.50 -1.60
N ARG A 5 -6.52 6.09 -2.58
CA ARG A 5 -7.93 5.76 -2.44
C ARG A 5 -8.27 4.42 -3.06
N PHE A 6 -9.45 3.91 -2.76
CA PHE A 6 -10.01 2.73 -3.39
C PHE A 6 -11.27 3.09 -4.15
N VAL A 7 -11.46 2.50 -5.34
CA VAL A 7 -12.66 2.70 -6.17
C VAL A 7 -13.36 1.36 -6.38
N CYS A 8 -14.62 1.28 -5.95
CA CYS A 8 -15.43 0.09 -6.14
C CYS A 8 -16.17 0.15 -7.48
N GLY A 9 -15.72 -0.64 -8.45
CA GLY A 9 -16.34 -0.75 -9.78
C GLY A 9 -17.62 -1.61 -9.84
N THR A 10 -18.22 -1.98 -8.70
CA THR A 10 -19.48 -2.75 -8.73
C THR A 10 -20.67 -1.80 -8.95
N GLU A 11 -21.51 -2.06 -9.94
CA GLU A 11 -22.68 -1.23 -10.29
C GLU A 11 -23.58 -0.91 -9.08
N ARG A 12 -23.86 -1.90 -8.23
CA ARG A 12 -24.66 -1.73 -7.00
C ARG A 12 -24.09 -0.71 -5.99
N CYS A 13 -22.81 -0.35 -6.14
CA CYS A 13 -22.12 0.60 -5.28
C CYS A 13 -22.00 2.00 -5.89
N GLY A 14 -22.40 2.20 -7.16
CA GLY A 14 -22.41 3.52 -7.80
C GLY A 14 -21.04 4.22 -7.78
N ASN A 15 -19.96 3.50 -8.11
CA ASN A 15 -18.59 4.03 -8.10
C ASN A 15 -18.14 4.58 -6.75
N ARG A 16 -18.58 3.96 -5.65
CA ARG A 16 -18.15 4.32 -4.30
C ARG A 16 -16.63 4.34 -4.21
N GLU A 17 -16.10 5.44 -3.71
CA GLU A 17 -14.69 5.61 -3.39
C GLU A 17 -14.47 5.95 -1.91
N TRP A 18 -13.28 5.62 -1.40
CA TRP A 18 -12.86 6.04 -0.07
C TRP A 18 -11.34 6.15 0.00
N GLU A 19 -10.87 7.12 0.77
CA GLU A 19 -9.46 7.32 1.02
C GLU A 19 -8.92 6.28 2.01
N SER A 20 -7.63 5.96 1.84
CA SER A 20 -6.87 5.15 2.76
C SER A 20 -5.50 5.78 2.96
N SER A 21 -5.20 6.15 4.20
CA SER A 21 -3.90 6.73 4.53
C SER A 21 -2.74 5.74 4.38
N VAL A 22 -3.04 4.45 4.18
CA VAL A 22 -2.07 3.39 3.89
C VAL A 22 -2.67 2.36 2.94
N ILE A 23 -2.19 2.34 1.70
CA ILE A 23 -2.33 1.20 0.77
C ILE A 23 -1.21 0.20 1.10
N ALA A 24 -1.58 -1.05 1.34
CA ALA A 24 -0.60 -2.09 1.61
C ALA A 24 0.16 -2.39 0.29
N THR A 25 1.48 -2.29 0.36
CA THR A 25 2.36 -2.40 -0.81
C THR A 25 3.51 -3.34 -0.51
N ASN A 26 3.64 -4.40 -1.32
CA ASN A 26 4.78 -5.30 -1.28
C ASN A 26 5.73 -4.97 -2.44
N LEU A 27 6.98 -4.61 -2.12
CA LEU A 27 8.03 -4.35 -3.11
C LEU A 27 9.05 -5.47 -3.08
N ARG A 28 9.34 -6.04 -4.24
CA ARG A 28 10.38 -7.06 -4.42
C ARG A 28 11.34 -6.60 -5.51
N PHE A 29 12.64 -6.65 -5.23
CA PHE A 29 13.70 -6.25 -6.15
C PHE A 29 14.44 -7.47 -6.68
N SER A 30 14.81 -7.45 -7.96
CA SER A 30 15.59 -8.50 -8.62
C SER A 30 16.92 -7.93 -9.12
N LYS A 31 18.04 -8.43 -8.57
CA LYS A 31 19.40 -8.08 -9.04
C LYS A 31 19.62 -8.51 -10.49
N VAL A 32 19.24 -9.75 -10.79
CA VAL A 32 19.51 -10.39 -12.09
C VAL A 32 18.82 -9.66 -13.23
N GLY A 33 17.57 -9.22 -13.00
CA GLY A 33 16.78 -8.53 -14.03
C GLY A 33 16.79 -7.02 -13.94
N ASN A 34 17.61 -6.42 -13.06
CA ASN A 34 17.61 -4.98 -12.73
C ASN A 34 16.20 -4.36 -12.71
N SER A 35 15.29 -5.02 -12.00
CA SER A 35 13.86 -4.70 -12.03
C SER A 35 13.25 -4.84 -10.64
N TYR A 36 12.09 -4.21 -10.46
CA TYR A 36 11.29 -4.35 -9.26
C TYR A 36 9.86 -4.71 -9.61
N LYS A 37 9.20 -5.42 -8.69
CA LYS A 37 7.77 -5.70 -8.72
C LYS A 37 7.12 -5.00 -7.54
N ALA A 38 6.11 -4.18 -7.83
CA ALA A 38 5.23 -3.60 -6.83
C ALA A 38 3.88 -4.33 -6.87
N THR A 39 3.46 -4.86 -5.73
CA THR A 39 2.11 -5.38 -5.54
C THR A 39 1.34 -4.39 -4.68
N LEU A 40 0.33 -3.75 -5.27
CA LEU A 40 -0.61 -2.87 -4.57
C LEU A 40 -1.81 -3.70 -4.14
N HIS A 41 -2.03 -3.85 -2.84
CA HIS A 41 -3.11 -4.67 -2.34
C HIS A 41 -4.43 -3.90 -2.32
N ALA A 42 -5.46 -4.54 -2.85
CA ALA A 42 -6.84 -4.07 -2.80
C ALA A 42 -7.43 -4.11 -1.37
N GLN A 43 -8.55 -3.42 -1.19
CA GLN A 43 -9.38 -3.48 0.01
C GLN A 43 -10.82 -3.82 -0.37
N GLN A 44 -11.48 -4.68 0.40
CA GLN A 44 -12.88 -5.02 0.17
C GLN A 44 -13.76 -3.79 0.41
N CYS A 45 -14.71 -3.53 -0.48
CA CYS A 45 -15.76 -2.55 -0.27
C CYS A 45 -16.64 -2.96 0.91
N ASN A 46 -16.92 -2.04 1.83
CA ASN A 46 -17.75 -2.30 3.01
C ASN A 46 -19.24 -2.57 2.69
N ARG A 47 -19.68 -2.35 1.45
CA ARG A 47 -21.05 -2.58 1.00
C ARG A 47 -21.20 -3.87 0.21
N CYS A 48 -20.26 -4.16 -0.69
CA CYS A 48 -20.37 -5.29 -1.61
C CYS A 48 -19.37 -6.41 -1.36
N GLU A 49 -18.40 -6.21 -0.45
CA GLU A 49 -17.34 -7.15 -0.08
C GLU A 49 -16.41 -7.58 -1.24
N LYS A 50 -16.63 -7.09 -2.46
CA LYS A 50 -15.70 -7.23 -3.58
C LYS A 50 -14.50 -6.31 -3.36
N TYR A 51 -13.34 -6.73 -3.85
CA TYR A 51 -12.12 -5.94 -3.82
C TYR A 51 -12.26 -4.72 -4.73
N ALA A 52 -12.01 -3.55 -4.17
CA ALA A 52 -11.93 -2.29 -4.90
C ALA A 52 -10.51 -2.04 -5.38
N GLU A 53 -10.40 -1.40 -6.53
CA GLU A 53 -9.13 -1.08 -7.16
C GLU A 53 -8.39 0.00 -6.35
N PRO A 54 -7.11 -0.21 -6.01
CA PRO A 54 -6.29 0.82 -5.37
C PRO A 54 -5.80 1.86 -6.39
N ILE A 55 -6.01 3.13 -6.09
CA ILE A 55 -5.42 4.28 -6.79
C ILE A 55 -4.46 4.96 -5.84
N VAL A 56 -3.16 4.92 -6.14
CA VAL A 56 -2.10 5.49 -5.28
C VAL A 56 -1.81 6.95 -5.60
N GLU A 57 -1.42 7.71 -4.58
CA GLU A 57 -0.78 9.03 -4.76
C GLU A 57 0.64 8.82 -5.29
N VAL A 58 0.94 9.42 -6.44
CA VAL A 58 2.17 9.18 -7.20
C VAL A 58 3.40 9.53 -6.38
N GLU A 59 3.39 10.67 -5.70
CA GLU A 59 4.50 11.17 -4.90
C GLU A 59 4.87 10.17 -3.80
N THR A 60 3.88 9.73 -3.02
CA THR A 60 4.11 8.79 -1.91
C THR A 60 4.50 7.39 -2.38
N TYR A 61 4.05 6.99 -3.57
CA TYR A 61 4.47 5.75 -4.21
C TYR A 61 5.94 5.82 -4.63
N VAL A 62 6.32 6.88 -5.35
CA VAL A 62 7.70 7.09 -5.83
C VAL A 62 8.66 7.17 -4.65
N GLU A 63 8.36 8.00 -3.64
CA GLU A 63 9.17 8.10 -2.42
C GLU A 63 9.38 6.74 -1.76
N ARG A 64 8.33 5.90 -1.70
CA ARG A 64 8.43 4.58 -1.08
C ARG A 64 9.28 3.62 -1.90
N VAL A 65 9.15 3.62 -3.23
CA VAL A 65 9.95 2.77 -4.12
C VAL A 65 11.42 3.15 -4.03
N VAL A 66 11.74 4.44 -4.16
CA VAL A 66 13.12 4.96 -4.06
C VAL A 66 13.72 4.61 -2.70
N TYR A 67 13.00 4.89 -1.61
CA TYR A 67 13.47 4.54 -0.26
C TYR A 67 13.83 3.06 -0.12
N MET A 68 12.97 2.16 -0.60
CA MET A 68 13.22 0.72 -0.49
C MET A 68 14.35 0.26 -1.41
N LEU A 69 14.52 0.89 -2.58
CA LEU A 69 15.63 0.60 -3.48
C LEU A 69 16.97 1.05 -2.87
N ASP A 70 17.03 2.26 -2.29
CA ASP A 70 18.23 2.77 -1.61
C ASP A 70 18.65 1.87 -0.45
N LEU A 71 17.67 1.40 0.35
CA LEU A 71 17.91 0.42 1.41
C LEU A 71 18.50 -0.88 0.86
N TRP A 72 17.95 -1.36 -0.24
CA TRP A 72 18.34 -2.64 -0.83
C TRP A 72 19.72 -2.58 -1.51
N MET A 73 20.06 -1.42 -2.07
CA MET A 73 21.38 -1.15 -2.64
C MET A 73 22.44 -0.82 -1.58
N GLY A 74 22.05 -0.63 -0.32
CA GLY A 74 22.96 -0.20 0.75
C GLY A 74 23.39 1.27 0.65
N VAL A 75 22.69 2.07 -0.17
CA VAL A 75 22.89 3.53 -0.28
C VAL A 75 22.30 4.24 0.94
N ARG A 76 21.29 3.64 1.57
CA ARG A 76 20.63 4.17 2.76
C ARG A 76 20.54 3.10 3.85
N GLU A 77 20.66 3.53 5.10
CA GLU A 77 20.40 2.69 6.26
C GLU A 77 18.94 2.80 6.73
N ARG A 78 18.42 1.70 7.32
CA ARG A 78 17.06 1.68 7.84
C ARG A 78 16.97 2.51 9.11
N GLU A 79 16.34 3.67 8.99
CA GLU A 79 15.97 4.49 10.15
C GLU A 79 15.07 3.70 11.12
N LYS A 80 15.40 3.74 12.42
CA LYS A 80 14.54 3.17 13.46
C LYS A 80 13.21 3.96 13.46
N PRO A 81 12.05 3.28 13.46
CA PRO A 81 10.78 3.98 13.59
C PRO A 81 10.79 4.78 14.89
N SER A 82 10.67 6.11 14.81
CA SER A 82 10.49 6.96 15.98
C SER A 82 9.26 6.52 16.77
N GLU A 83 9.26 6.67 18.10
CA GLU A 83 8.11 6.28 18.94
C GLU A 83 6.81 7.01 18.54
N THR A 84 6.92 8.22 17.97
CA THR A 84 5.82 8.99 17.39
C THR A 84 5.17 8.30 16.18
N ASN A 85 5.93 7.57 15.36
CA ASN A 85 5.40 6.80 14.23
C ASN A 85 4.57 5.57 14.65
N ARG A 86 4.70 5.10 15.90
CA ARG A 86 3.90 3.96 16.40
C ARG A 86 2.48 4.37 16.80
N ARG A 87 2.28 5.64 17.21
CA ARG A 87 1.00 6.14 17.75
C ARG A 87 0.04 6.69 16.69
N ALA A 88 0.52 7.06 15.51
CA ALA A 88 -0.32 7.49 14.38
C ALA A 88 -0.94 6.34 13.57
N ARG A 89 -1.06 5.14 14.17
CA ARG A 89 -1.64 3.97 13.51
C ARG A 89 -3.16 4.04 13.55
N ARG A 90 -3.82 4.59 12.51
CA ARG A 90 -5.01 4.10 11.75
C ARG A 90 -5.44 5.17 10.73
N PRO A 91 -5.78 4.80 9.47
CA PRO A 91 -7.01 4.08 9.13
C PRO A 91 -6.75 2.93 8.15
N HIS A 92 -5.66 2.18 8.33
CA HIS A 92 -5.50 0.93 7.60
C HIS A 92 -6.51 -0.11 8.12
N ASP A 93 -7.57 -0.35 7.34
CA ASP A 93 -8.59 -1.35 7.69
C ASP A 93 -8.07 -2.77 7.42
N ARG A 94 -7.45 -3.34 8.45
CA ARG A 94 -6.86 -4.69 8.42
C ARG A 94 -7.87 -5.77 8.09
N SER A 95 -9.14 -5.60 8.45
CA SER A 95 -10.17 -6.62 8.26
C SER A 95 -10.56 -6.79 6.79
N ARG A 96 -10.54 -5.69 6.03
CA ARG A 96 -10.90 -5.66 4.61
C ARG A 96 -9.69 -5.63 3.67
N CYS A 97 -8.48 -5.39 4.17
CA CYS A 97 -7.27 -5.34 3.34
C CYS A 97 -6.82 -6.73 2.88
N HIS A 98 -6.63 -6.90 1.56
CA HIS A 98 -6.07 -8.13 1.00
C HIS A 98 -4.67 -8.43 1.56
N GLY A 99 -3.78 -7.43 1.60
CA GLY A 99 -2.40 -7.59 2.08
C GLY A 99 -2.31 -8.11 3.52
N CYS A 100 -3.18 -7.62 4.41
CA CYS A 100 -3.28 -8.16 5.78
C CYS A 100 -3.73 -9.62 5.80
N LYS A 101 -4.69 -10.01 4.95
CA LYS A 101 -5.19 -11.39 4.87
C LYS A 101 -4.14 -12.37 4.36
N VAL A 102 -3.25 -11.93 3.47
CA VAL A 102 -2.17 -12.76 2.92
C VAL A 102 -0.81 -12.59 3.62
N GLY A 103 -0.74 -11.74 4.65
CA GLY A 103 0.49 -11.54 5.43
C GLY A 103 1.58 -10.70 4.73
N GLU A 104 1.21 -9.84 3.79
CA GLU A 104 2.14 -9.03 2.97
C GLU A 104 2.08 -7.51 3.27
N CYS A 105 1.40 -7.10 4.36
CA CYS A 105 1.27 -5.70 4.78
C CYS A 105 2.41 -5.21 5.68
#